data_AF-A0A7V9S9A2-F1
#
_entry.id   AF-A0A7V9S9A2-F1
#
_cell.length_a   1.000
_cell.length_b   1.000
_cell.length_c   1.000
_cell.angle_alpha   90.00
_cell.angle_beta   90.00
_cell.angle_gamma   90.00
#
_symmetry.space_group_name_H-M   'P 1'
#
loop_
_entity.id
_entity.type
_entity.pdbx_description
1 polymer ?
#
loop_
_entity_poly.entity_id
_entity_poly.type
_entity_poly.pdbx_seq_one_letter_code
_entity_poly.pdbx_strand_id
1 'polypeptide(L)'
;MRLLLIAALALLAAAPAAAVPASPAPVRPTLTTDSGLTYSEWLPRGFALHHHDVPLILFSHGFGGCAQQSRTLTQALADAGYAVLAPNHQDKGCERYTTGMAAGMWKMMTGQGPDKPFSKDAEWDAGTEVSRARTPKPCWISS
;
A
#
# COMPACT_ATOMS: atom_id res chain seq x y z
N MET A 1 -60.30 -23.32 7.76
CA MET A 1 -59.89 -22.10 7.03
C MET A 1 -58.72 -21.45 7.76
N ARG A 2 -57.49 -21.94 7.55
CA ARG A 2 -56.51 -21.39 6.60
C ARG A 2 -55.99 -19.96 6.88
N LEU A 3 -56.35 -19.31 8.00
CA LEU A 3 -55.93 -17.93 8.29
C LEU A 3 -55.06 -17.71 9.53
N LEU A 4 -54.52 -18.76 10.16
CA LEU A 4 -53.77 -18.64 11.42
C LEU A 4 -52.28 -19.04 11.34
N LEU A 5 -51.66 -19.07 10.15
CA LEU A 5 -50.31 -19.63 9.98
C LEU A 5 -49.26 -18.74 9.29
N ILE A 6 -49.54 -17.46 9.00
CA ILE A 6 -48.59 -16.63 8.21
C ILE A 6 -47.92 -15.50 9.02
N ALA A 7 -48.31 -15.23 10.27
CA ALA A 7 -47.85 -14.02 10.97
C ALA A 7 -46.66 -14.20 11.94
N ALA A 8 -45.96 -15.35 11.95
CA ALA A 8 -44.92 -15.62 12.95
C ALA A 8 -43.48 -15.73 12.40
N LEU A 9 -43.25 -15.49 11.10
CA LEU A 9 -41.94 -15.77 10.49
C LEU A 9 -41.36 -14.60 9.68
N ALA A 10 -41.57 -13.36 10.13
CA ALA A 10 -40.99 -12.19 9.47
C ALA A 10 -40.60 -11.10 10.47
N LEU A 11 -39.89 -11.46 11.55
CA LEU A 11 -39.21 -10.48 12.38
C LEU A 11 -37.79 -10.98 12.72
N LEU A 12 -37.04 -11.38 11.68
CA LEU A 12 -35.59 -11.40 11.79
C LEU A 12 -35.13 -9.94 11.71
N ALA A 13 -34.96 -9.33 12.87
CA ALA A 13 -34.42 -7.98 12.99
C ALA A 13 -33.08 -7.93 12.27
N ALA A 14 -33.05 -7.26 11.11
CA ALA A 14 -31.81 -6.80 10.50
C ALA A 14 -31.23 -5.73 11.44
N ALA A 15 -30.52 -6.17 12.48
CA ALA A 15 -29.67 -5.28 13.24
C ALA A 15 -28.66 -4.70 12.24
N PRO A 16 -28.56 -3.36 12.10
CA PRO A 16 -27.47 -2.80 11.32
C PRO A 16 -26.21 -3.28 12.02
N ALA A 17 -25.39 -4.07 11.32
CA ALA A 17 -24.03 -4.32 11.73
C ALA A 17 -23.38 -2.94 11.81
N ALA A 18 -23.32 -2.38 13.02
CA ALA A 18 -22.56 -1.18 13.27
C ALA A 18 -21.15 -1.50 12.82
N ALA A 19 -20.76 -0.96 11.67
CA ALA A 19 -19.39 -1.06 11.19
C ALA A 19 -18.54 -0.42 12.27
N VAL A 20 -17.90 -1.25 13.10
CA VAL A 20 -16.91 -0.79 14.06
C VAL A 20 -15.87 -0.06 13.21
N PRO A 21 -15.65 1.26 13.41
CA PRO A 21 -14.62 1.95 12.67
C PRO A 21 -13.32 1.18 12.92
N ALA A 22 -12.72 0.65 11.87
CA ALA A 22 -11.47 -0.07 11.97
C ALA A 22 -10.48 0.88 12.66
N SER A 23 -10.13 0.57 13.91
CA SER A 23 -9.12 1.33 14.64
C SER A 23 -7.89 1.43 13.73
N PRO A 24 -7.28 2.61 13.56
CA PRO A 24 -6.11 2.69 12.71
C PRO A 24 -5.08 1.72 13.28
N ALA A 25 -4.84 0.62 12.55
CA ALA A 25 -3.70 -0.27 12.76
C ALA A 25 -2.43 0.52 13.15
N PRO A 26 -1.57 -0.02 14.01
CA PRO A 26 -0.32 0.64 14.34
C PRO A 26 0.47 0.98 13.06
N VAL A 27 1.09 2.16 13.01
CA VAL A 27 2.09 2.47 11.98
C VAL A 27 3.19 1.43 12.13
N ARG A 28 3.40 0.62 11.09
CA ARG A 28 4.43 -0.42 11.15
C ARG A 28 5.81 0.23 10.98
N PRO A 29 6.84 -0.25 11.70
CA PRO A 29 8.18 0.25 11.50
C PRO A 29 8.63 0.00 10.06
N THR A 30 9.34 0.96 9.49
CA THR A 30 10.00 0.77 8.20
C THR A 30 11.31 0.03 8.44
N LEU A 31 11.48 -1.10 7.77
CA LEU A 31 12.69 -1.93 7.80
C LEU A 31 13.66 -1.45 6.73
N THR A 32 14.94 -1.80 6.88
CA THR A 32 16.02 -1.45 5.95
C THR A 32 16.76 -2.72 5.53
N THR A 33 16.95 -2.90 4.23
CA THR A 33 17.80 -3.97 3.68
C THR A 33 19.28 -3.64 3.86
N ASP A 34 20.17 -4.63 3.68
CA ASP A 34 21.62 -4.41 3.70
C ASP A 34 22.10 -3.41 2.62
N SER A 35 21.35 -3.30 1.52
CA SER A 35 21.58 -2.31 0.47
C SER A 35 21.05 -0.91 0.81
N GLY A 36 20.42 -0.72 1.98
CA GLY A 36 19.86 0.55 2.42
C GLY A 36 18.51 0.90 1.78
N LEU A 37 17.81 -0.05 1.18
CA LEU A 37 16.43 0.14 0.72
C LEU A 37 15.49 0.02 1.90
N THR A 38 14.56 0.96 2.02
CA THR A 38 13.59 0.95 3.12
C THR A 38 12.25 0.38 2.65
N TYR A 39 11.58 -0.42 3.48
CA TYR A 39 10.30 -1.04 3.14
C TYR A 39 9.42 -1.24 4.38
N SER A 40 8.12 -1.43 4.19
CA SER A 40 7.20 -1.89 5.23
C SER A 40 6.73 -3.30 4.91
N GLU A 41 6.44 -4.10 5.94
CA GLU A 41 5.96 -5.47 5.77
C GLU A 41 4.62 -5.70 6.48
N TRP A 42 3.79 -6.54 5.88
CA TRP A 42 2.58 -7.10 6.48
C TRP A 42 2.63 -8.60 6.26
N LEU A 43 2.74 -9.33 7.37
CA LEU A 43 2.88 -10.78 7.36
C LEU A 43 1.58 -11.41 7.87
N PRO A 44 1.15 -12.56 7.30
CA PRO A 44 -0.04 -13.23 7.75
C PRO A 44 0.13 -13.77 9.16
N ARG A 45 -1.00 -14.04 9.84
CA ARG A 45 -0.97 -14.69 11.16
C ARG A 45 -0.29 -16.06 11.05
N GLY A 46 0.61 -16.36 11.99
CA GLY A 46 1.35 -17.63 11.97
C GLY A 46 2.49 -17.69 10.95
N PHE A 47 2.86 -16.58 10.30
CA PHE A 47 4.00 -16.54 9.37
C PHE A 47 5.28 -17.14 9.97
N ALA A 48 5.52 -16.91 11.27
CA ALA A 48 6.66 -17.45 12.00
C ALA A 48 6.69 -18.98 12.13
N LEU A 49 5.57 -19.67 11.85
CA LEU A 49 5.46 -21.13 11.91
C LEU A 49 5.58 -21.76 10.51
N HIS A 50 5.36 -20.97 9.45
CA HIS A 50 5.20 -21.46 8.08
C HIS A 50 5.97 -20.60 7.08
N HIS A 51 7.18 -20.14 7.45
CA HIS A 51 8.01 -19.20 6.69
C HIS A 51 8.21 -19.54 5.18
N HIS A 52 7.91 -20.77 4.76
CA HIS A 52 8.25 -21.31 3.44
C HIS A 52 7.07 -21.47 2.46
N ASP A 53 5.81 -21.34 2.92
CA ASP A 53 4.62 -21.69 2.10
C ASP A 53 3.66 -20.50 1.85
N VAL A 54 4.14 -19.27 2.03
CA VAL A 54 3.29 -18.07 1.93
C VAL A 54 3.53 -17.32 0.63
N PRO A 55 2.50 -17.04 -0.18
CA PRO A 55 2.65 -16.25 -1.40
C PRO A 55 3.05 -14.81 -1.07
N LEU A 56 4.07 -14.32 -1.77
CA LEU A 56 4.61 -12.96 -1.62
C LEU A 56 3.96 -11.99 -2.62
N ILE A 57 3.51 -10.85 -2.11
CA ILE A 57 3.05 -9.69 -2.88
C ILE A 57 4.04 -8.55 -2.66
N LEU A 58 4.58 -8.01 -3.75
CA LEU A 58 5.35 -6.76 -3.73
C LEU A 58 4.41 -5.60 -4.08
N PHE A 59 4.19 -4.69 -3.14
CA PHE A 59 3.24 -3.59 -3.27
C PHE A 59 3.95 -2.25 -3.47
N SER A 60 3.76 -1.63 -4.64
CA SER A 60 4.33 -0.30 -4.93
C SER A 60 3.37 0.82 -4.54
N HIS A 61 3.89 1.92 -4.01
CA HIS A 61 3.11 3.14 -3.83
C HIS A 61 3.07 3.98 -5.10
N GLY A 62 2.19 4.98 -5.13
CA GLY A 62 2.14 5.96 -6.21
C GLY A 62 3.24 7.01 -6.10
N PHE A 63 3.39 7.85 -7.13
CA PHE A 63 4.37 8.94 -7.13
C PHE A 63 4.21 9.87 -5.93
N GLY A 64 5.30 10.14 -5.22
CA GLY A 64 5.27 10.98 -4.02
C GLY A 64 4.63 10.32 -2.79
N GLY A 65 4.14 9.08 -2.93
CA GLY A 65 3.56 8.29 -1.85
C GLY A 65 4.60 7.71 -0.90
N CYS A 66 4.19 6.73 -0.10
CA CYS A 66 5.12 5.95 0.73
C CYS A 66 4.62 4.53 0.96
N ALA A 67 5.51 3.67 1.46
CA ALA A 67 5.23 2.28 1.78
C ALA A 67 3.93 2.07 2.59
N GLN A 68 3.59 3.01 3.49
CA GLN A 68 2.40 2.90 4.35
C GLN A 68 1.14 3.58 3.80
N GLN A 69 1.18 4.16 2.60
CA GLN A 69 0.03 4.85 1.99
C GLN A 69 -1.21 3.95 1.91
N SER A 70 -1.01 2.70 1.51
CA SER A 70 -2.07 1.72 1.28
C SER A 70 -2.20 0.70 2.42
N ARG A 71 -1.81 1.09 3.64
CA ARG A 71 -1.76 0.22 4.82
C ARG A 71 -3.01 -0.61 5.08
N THR A 72 -4.21 -0.08 4.81
CA THR A 72 -5.47 -0.80 5.02
C THR A 72 -5.59 -1.96 4.03
N LEU A 73 -5.23 -1.72 2.76
CA LEU A 73 -5.24 -2.75 1.73
C LEU A 73 -4.14 -3.79 1.97
N THR A 74 -2.91 -3.36 2.29
CA THR A 74 -1.80 -4.29 2.54
C THR A 74 -2.03 -5.13 3.79
N GLN A 75 -2.66 -4.58 4.83
CA GLN A 75 -3.09 -5.35 6.00
C GLN A 75 -4.20 -6.35 5.63
N ALA A 76 -5.20 -5.96 4.84
CA ALA A 76 -6.26 -6.89 4.41
C ALA A 76 -5.71 -8.05 3.57
N LEU A 77 -4.72 -7.81 2.71
CA LEU A 77 -4.01 -8.85 1.97
C LEU A 77 -3.25 -9.79 2.92
N ALA A 78 -2.57 -9.26 3.94
CA ALA A 78 -1.91 -10.09 4.93
C ALA A 78 -2.90 -10.92 5.77
N ASP A 79 -4.04 -10.35 6.13
CA ASP A 79 -5.08 -11.07 6.86
C ASP A 79 -5.71 -12.20 6.01
N ALA A 80 -5.67 -12.06 4.68
CA ALA A 80 -6.06 -13.09 3.72
C ALA A 80 -4.99 -14.17 3.48
N GLY A 81 -3.82 -14.09 4.12
CA GLY A 81 -2.79 -15.12 4.05
C GLY A 81 -1.59 -14.81 3.15
N TYR A 82 -1.45 -13.58 2.64
CA TYR A 82 -0.30 -13.19 1.83
C TYR A 82 0.80 -12.54 2.66
N ALA A 83 2.07 -12.77 2.32
CA ALA A 83 3.14 -11.90 2.79
C ALA A 83 3.20 -10.68 1.87
N VAL A 84 3.18 -9.47 2.42
CA VAL A 84 3.19 -8.22 1.63
C VAL A 84 4.40 -7.39 2.01
N LEU A 85 5.22 -7.04 1.02
CA LEU A 85 6.34 -6.11 1.17
C LEU A 85 6.04 -4.85 0.36
N ALA A 86 6.16 -3.67 0.97
CA ALA A 86 6.01 -2.38 0.29
C ALA A 86 7.31 -1.57 0.39
N PRO A 87 8.17 -1.57 -0.65
CA PRO A 87 9.37 -0.76 -0.69
C PRO A 87 9.07 0.73 -0.86
N ASN A 88 9.90 1.57 -0.27
CA ASN A 88 9.96 2.98 -0.62
C ASN A 88 10.90 3.17 -1.83
N HIS A 89 10.37 3.73 -2.91
CA HIS A 89 11.17 4.18 -4.05
C HIS A 89 11.78 5.58 -3.82
N GLN A 90 12.60 6.07 -4.77
CA GLN A 90 13.37 7.31 -4.59
C GLN A 90 12.50 8.54 -4.37
N ASP A 91 11.34 8.57 -5.02
CA ASP A 91 10.35 9.64 -4.95
C ASP A 91 9.44 9.54 -3.71
N LYS A 92 9.75 8.68 -2.72
CA LYS A 92 8.97 8.61 -1.48
C LYS A 92 8.76 10.00 -0.86
N GLY A 93 7.55 10.27 -0.43
CA GLY A 93 7.13 11.52 0.17
C GLY A 93 6.28 11.29 1.41
N CYS A 94 6.78 10.53 2.38
CA CYS A 94 6.06 10.23 3.63
C CYS A 94 5.57 11.50 4.37
N GLU A 95 6.25 12.62 4.16
CA GLU A 95 5.94 13.94 4.72
C GLU A 95 5.03 14.78 3.81
N ARG A 96 4.83 14.36 2.56
CA ARG A 96 4.08 15.07 1.50
C ARG A 96 2.56 14.90 1.60
N TYR A 97 2.04 14.27 2.67
CA TYR A 97 0.60 14.28 2.96
C TYR A 97 0.08 15.65 3.42
N THR A 98 0.87 16.72 3.29
CA THR A 98 0.37 18.10 3.30
C THR A 98 -0.43 18.37 2.02
N THR A 99 -1.64 17.82 1.95
CA THR A 99 -2.63 18.25 0.96
C THR A 99 -2.90 19.75 1.15
N GLY A 100 -2.85 20.53 0.06
CA GLY A 100 -3.12 21.97 0.07
C GLY A 100 -1.97 22.84 -0.46
N MET A 101 -2.02 24.15 -0.14
CA MET A 101 -1.08 25.17 -0.63
C MET A 101 0.40 24.80 -0.42
N ALA A 102 0.72 24.04 0.64
CA ALA A 102 2.09 23.61 0.93
C ALA A 102 2.66 22.65 -0.13
N ALA A 103 1.88 21.66 -0.58
CA ALA A 103 2.28 20.81 -1.71
C ALA A 103 2.38 21.58 -3.02
N GLY A 104 1.47 22.55 -3.23
CA GLY A 104 1.51 23.46 -4.39
C GLY A 104 2.76 24.34 -4.42
N MET A 105 3.11 24.97 -3.30
CA MET A 105 4.34 25.75 -3.15
C MET A 105 5.58 24.87 -3.24
N TRP A 106 5.58 23.66 -2.67
CA TRP A 106 6.71 22.73 -2.80
C TRP A 106 6.97 22.36 -4.26
N LYS A 107 5.93 22.06 -5.04
CA LYS A 107 6.06 21.78 -6.47
C LYS A 107 6.61 23.00 -7.23
N MET A 108 6.16 24.20 -6.90
CA MET A 108 6.72 25.43 -7.49
C MET A 108 8.20 25.66 -7.11
N MET A 109 8.57 25.41 -5.85
CA MET A 109 9.92 25.69 -5.34
C MET A 109 10.94 24.63 -5.76
N THR A 110 10.54 23.36 -5.84
CA THR A 110 11.46 22.25 -6.13
C THR A 110 11.42 21.78 -7.57
N GLY A 111 10.37 22.12 -8.32
CA GLY A 111 10.12 21.56 -9.65
C GLY A 111 9.92 20.04 -9.65
N GLN A 112 9.89 19.37 -8.49
CA GLN A 112 9.77 17.92 -8.42
C GLN A 112 8.34 17.49 -8.74
N GLY A 113 8.17 16.94 -9.94
CA GLY A 113 7.01 16.19 -10.39
C GLY A 113 7.49 14.90 -11.07
N PRO A 114 6.57 14.07 -11.58
CA PRO A 114 6.97 12.98 -12.46
C PRO A 114 7.66 13.58 -13.69
N ASP A 115 8.71 12.92 -14.20
CA ASP A 115 9.49 13.39 -15.36
C ASP A 115 8.59 13.69 -16.58
N LYS A 116 7.48 12.95 -16.68
CA LYS A 116 6.42 13.17 -17.65
C LYS A 116 5.07 13.29 -16.93
N PRO A 117 4.18 14.19 -17.36
CA PRO A 117 2.89 14.38 -16.71
C PRO A 117 1.98 13.16 -16.91
N PHE A 118 1.27 12.78 -15.84
CA PHE A 118 0.33 11.66 -15.92
C PHE A 118 -0.88 11.91 -16.83
N SER A 119 -1.15 13.17 -17.20
CA SER A 119 -2.24 13.55 -18.11
C SER A 119 -1.87 13.42 -19.59
N LYS A 120 -0.64 13.02 -19.92
CA LYS A 120 -0.16 12.88 -21.30
C LYS A 120 0.46 11.50 -21.50
N ASP A 121 -0.39 10.50 -21.55
CA ASP A 121 -0.04 9.09 -21.78
C ASP A 121 0.79 8.89 -23.07
N ALA A 122 0.52 9.66 -24.12
CA ALA A 122 1.29 9.62 -25.37
C ALA A 122 2.78 9.99 -25.20
N GLU A 123 3.14 10.68 -24.11
CA GLU A 123 4.53 10.99 -23.80
C GLU A 123 5.20 9.85 -23.00
N TRP A 124 4.45 8.90 -22.42
CA TRP A 124 4.99 7.85 -21.56
C TRP A 124 5.85 6.83 -22.32
N ASP A 125 6.90 6.34 -21.67
CA ASP A 125 7.76 5.25 -22.15
C ASP A 125 8.10 4.28 -21.01
N ALA A 126 8.86 3.23 -21.31
CA ALA A 126 9.33 2.29 -20.28
C ALA A 126 10.10 2.99 -19.15
N GLY A 127 10.84 4.05 -19.44
CA GLY A 127 11.61 4.82 -18.45
C GLY A 127 10.74 5.64 -17.49
N THR A 128 9.51 5.96 -17.88
CA THR A 128 8.55 6.76 -17.10
C THR A 128 8.16 6.06 -15.79
N GLU A 129 8.20 4.73 -15.78
CA GLU A 129 7.96 3.89 -14.60
C GLU A 129 9.24 3.23 -14.05
N VAL A 130 10.20 2.87 -14.90
CA VAL A 130 11.40 2.08 -14.52
C VAL A 130 12.45 2.90 -13.77
N SER A 131 12.56 4.21 -14.03
CA SER A 131 13.61 5.07 -13.43
C SER A 131 13.37 5.43 -11.96
N ARG A 132 12.29 4.92 -11.35
CA ARG A 132 11.96 5.13 -9.92
C ARG A 132 12.64 4.12 -8.99
N ALA A 133 13.16 3.03 -9.56
CA ALA A 133 14.07 2.12 -8.87
C ALA A 133 15.47 2.75 -8.81
N ARG A 134 16.18 2.53 -7.71
CA ARG A 134 17.62 2.85 -7.63
C ARG A 134 18.31 2.15 -8.79
N THR A 135 18.94 2.89 -9.69
CA THR A 135 19.97 2.31 -10.55
C THR A 135 20.93 1.58 -9.63
N PRO A 136 21.05 0.24 -9.71
CA PRO A 136 22.05 -0.44 -8.91
C PRO A 136 23.39 0.18 -9.32
N LYS A 137 24.22 0.56 -8.34
CA LYS A 137 25.65 0.52 -8.63
C LYS A 137 25.91 -0.89 -9.16
N PRO A 138 26.60 -1.06 -10.29
CA PRO A 138 26.93 -2.40 -10.77
C PRO A 138 27.68 -3.10 -9.64
N CYS A 139 27.04 -4.10 -9.06
CA CYS A 139 27.69 -5.03 -8.15
C CYS A 139 28.48 -5.95 -9.09
N TRP A 140 29.68 -5.50 -9.46
CA TRP A 140 30.65 -6.38 -10.09
C TRP A 140 30.96 -7.47 -9.07
N ILE A 141 30.44 -8.67 -9.33
CA ILE A 141 30.93 -9.90 -8.72
C ILE A 141 32.34 -10.09 -9.30
N SER A 142 33.36 -9.63 -8.58
CA SER A 142 34.71 -10.10 -8.78
C SER A 142 34.77 -11.53 -8.22
N SER A 143 34.83 -12.51 -9.11
CA SER A 143 35.29 -13.87 -8.77
C SER A 143 36.80 -13.88 -8.53
#